data_AF-A0A656JTA9-F1
#
_entry.id   AF-A0A656JTA9-F1
#
_cell.length_a   1.000
_cell.length_b   1.000
_cell.length_c   1.000
_cell.angle_alpha   90.00
_cell.angle_beta   90.00
_cell.angle_gamma   90.00
#
_symmetry.space_group_name_H-M   'P 1'
#
loop_
_entity.id
_entity.type
_entity.pdbx_description
1 polymer ?
#
loop_
_entity_poly.entity_id
_entity_poly.type
_entity_poly.pdbx_seq_one_letter_code
_entity_poly.pdbx_strand_id
1 'polypeptide(L)'
;MNVMPRTSDGRHRLALLATLVGVLLAQSAQASTLEAINHTHWAINRFSVDGRSGLDIIGPYQGGGGGCCYIAPSRWKPGMTVRVDWETGVAYSDDFPGFADRPKYFAWKQKVNAQKRQHSKTLPVPDYNGQKVCGLTVHFLPCDELQVTTSC
;
A
#
# COMPACT_ATOMS: atom_id res chain seq x y z
N MET A 1 -65.23 18.34 -27.38
CA MET A 1 -64.52 17.24 -26.68
C MET A 1 -63.15 17.76 -26.29
N ASN A 2 -62.90 17.94 -25.00
CA ASN A 2 -61.64 18.44 -24.45
C ASN A 2 -60.59 17.32 -24.46
N VAL A 3 -59.39 17.60 -24.96
CA VAL A 3 -58.19 16.77 -24.72
C VAL A 3 -57.13 17.70 -24.12
N MET A 4 -56.86 17.53 -22.82
CA MET A 4 -55.74 18.17 -22.13
C MET A 4 -54.41 17.62 -22.67
N PRO A 5 -53.34 18.44 -22.81
CA PRO A 5 -52.01 17.93 -23.10
C PRO A 5 -51.44 17.26 -21.84
N ARG A 6 -50.99 16.02 -22.01
CA ARG A 6 -50.36 15.20 -20.97
C ARG A 6 -48.99 15.79 -20.61
N THR A 7 -48.83 16.28 -19.39
CA THR A 7 -47.55 16.71 -18.82
C THR A 7 -46.63 15.50 -18.62
N SER A 8 -45.72 15.23 -19.55
CA SER A 8 -44.76 14.12 -19.47
C SER A 8 -43.37 14.48 -20.01
N ASP A 9 -42.82 15.64 -19.63
CA ASP A 9 -41.48 16.06 -20.06
C ASP A 9 -40.52 16.34 -18.86
N GLY A 10 -41.04 16.69 -17.68
CA GLY A 10 -40.20 17.05 -16.52
C GLY A 10 -39.51 15.88 -15.81
N ARG A 11 -40.18 14.72 -15.72
CA ARG A 11 -39.65 13.56 -14.96
C ARG A 11 -38.46 12.88 -15.64
N HIS A 12 -38.44 12.88 -16.98
CA HIS A 12 -37.37 12.25 -17.75
C HIS A 12 -36.10 13.11 -17.72
N ARG A 13 -36.25 14.44 -17.81
CA ARG A 13 -35.14 15.39 -17.72
C ARG A 13 -34.47 15.40 -16.34
N LEU A 14 -35.24 15.34 -15.26
CA LEU A 14 -34.69 15.20 -13.90
C LEU A 14 -33.96 13.87 -13.69
N ALA A 15 -34.50 12.76 -14.20
CA ALA A 15 -33.86 11.46 -14.11
C ALA A 15 -32.53 11.41 -14.90
N LEU A 16 -32.50 11.98 -16.11
CA LEU A 16 -31.30 12.12 -16.93
C LEU A 16 -30.22 13.02 -16.32
N LEU A 17 -30.62 14.12 -15.66
CA LEU A 17 -29.70 15.00 -14.93
C LEU A 17 -29.14 14.33 -13.68
N ALA A 18 -29.96 13.59 -12.93
CA ALA A 18 -29.52 12.86 -11.75
C ALA A 18 -28.54 11.72 -12.10
N THR A 19 -28.76 11.01 -13.21
CA THR A 19 -27.83 9.99 -13.69
C THR A 19 -26.53 10.59 -14.22
N LEU A 20 -26.56 11.72 -14.94
CA LEU A 20 -25.33 12.41 -15.37
C LEU A 20 -24.49 12.89 -14.17
N VAL A 21 -25.12 13.46 -13.14
CA VAL A 21 -24.43 13.89 -11.92
C VAL A 21 -23.89 12.69 -11.13
N GLY A 22 -24.64 11.59 -11.05
CA GLY A 22 -24.19 10.35 -10.41
C GLY A 22 -22.96 9.73 -11.08
N VAL A 23 -22.89 9.76 -12.42
CA VAL A 23 -21.72 9.30 -13.18
C VAL A 23 -20.54 10.26 -13.06
N LEU A 24 -20.78 11.58 -12.97
CA LEU A 24 -19.74 12.58 -12.72
C LEU A 24 -19.16 12.53 -11.29
N LEU A 25 -19.94 12.02 -10.33
CA LEU A 25 -19.52 11.83 -8.93
C LEU A 25 -18.97 10.42 -8.64
N ALA A 26 -19.03 9.50 -9.61
CA ALA A 26 -18.28 8.25 -9.55
C ALA A 26 -16.80 8.59 -9.78
N GLN A 27 -16.16 9.16 -8.75
CA GLN A 27 -14.72 9.19 -8.67
C GLN A 27 -14.28 7.74 -8.79
N SER A 28 -13.56 7.42 -9.85
CA SER A 28 -12.73 6.23 -9.88
C SER A 28 -11.90 6.28 -8.60
N ALA A 29 -12.22 5.42 -7.64
CA ALA A 29 -11.31 5.12 -6.56
C ALA A 29 -10.11 4.49 -7.25
N GLN A 30 -9.14 5.33 -7.66
CA GLN A 30 -7.82 4.86 -8.00
C GLN A 30 -7.30 4.32 -6.68
N ALA A 31 -7.46 3.00 -6.52
CA ALA A 31 -6.91 2.24 -5.42
C ALA A 31 -5.40 2.32 -5.59
N SER A 32 -4.85 3.41 -5.06
CA SER A 32 -3.43 3.65 -5.08
C SER A 32 -2.83 2.72 -4.04
N THR A 33 -1.98 1.81 -4.50
CA THR A 33 -1.44 0.75 -3.66
C THR A 33 -0.10 1.16 -3.06
N LEU A 34 0.15 0.65 -1.86
CA LEU A 34 1.46 0.64 -1.24
C LEU A 34 2.05 -0.75 -1.42
N GLU A 35 2.98 -0.84 -2.35
CA GLU A 35 3.68 -2.06 -2.71
C GLU A 35 5.11 -2.04 -2.18
N ALA A 36 5.77 -3.19 -2.25
CA ALA A 36 7.17 -3.32 -1.92
C ALA A 36 7.88 -4.37 -2.77
N ILE A 37 9.17 -4.15 -2.99
CA ILE A 37 10.10 -5.12 -3.56
C ILE A 37 11.28 -5.25 -2.61
N ASN A 38 11.52 -6.46 -2.12
CA ASN A 38 12.62 -6.76 -1.23
C ASN A 38 13.81 -7.30 -2.02
N HIS A 39 14.92 -6.57 -2.06
CA HIS A 39 16.18 -7.00 -2.68
C HIS A 39 17.18 -7.56 -1.66
N THR A 40 16.71 -7.93 -0.47
CA THR A 40 17.55 -8.39 0.63
C THR A 40 17.30 -9.86 0.96
N HIS A 41 18.18 -10.44 1.77
CA HIS A 41 18.10 -11.84 2.21
C HIS A 41 17.19 -12.04 3.43
N TRP A 42 16.85 -10.98 4.17
CA TRP A 42 15.89 -11.05 5.27
C TRP A 42 14.48 -10.81 4.75
N ALA A 43 13.48 -11.41 5.39
CA ALA A 43 12.11 -11.03 5.14
C ALA A 43 11.84 -9.64 5.71
N ILE A 44 10.96 -8.88 5.06
CA ILE A 44 10.34 -7.67 5.61
C ILE A 44 9.06 -8.11 6.31
N ASN A 45 9.13 -8.33 7.63
CA ASN A 45 8.03 -8.85 8.45
C ASN A 45 6.86 -7.86 8.57
N ARG A 46 7.13 -6.58 8.34
CA ARG A 46 6.15 -5.50 8.18
C ARG A 46 6.84 -4.27 7.66
N PHE A 47 6.09 -3.41 6.99
CA PHE A 47 6.51 -2.05 6.73
C PHE A 47 5.33 -1.09 6.73
N SER A 48 5.65 0.19 6.87
CA SER A 48 4.71 1.28 6.69
C SER A 48 5.36 2.51 6.09
N VAL A 49 4.57 3.31 5.37
CA VAL A 49 4.98 4.61 4.84
C VAL A 49 4.11 5.70 5.46
N ASP A 50 4.74 6.64 6.17
CA ASP A 50 4.06 7.69 6.95
C ASP A 50 2.94 7.12 7.86
N GLY A 51 3.23 5.98 8.47
CA GLY A 51 2.31 5.25 9.36
C GLY A 51 1.25 4.39 8.64
N ARG A 52 1.19 4.41 7.30
CA ARG A 52 0.26 3.56 6.53
C ARG A 52 0.89 2.19 6.28
N SER A 53 0.22 1.13 6.73
CA SER A 53 0.70 -0.25 6.61
C SER A 53 0.74 -0.72 5.14
N GLY A 54 1.82 -1.41 4.77
CA GLY A 54 1.92 -2.14 3.50
C GLY A 54 1.16 -3.48 3.47
N LEU A 55 0.54 -3.88 4.59
CA LEU A 55 -0.23 -5.10 4.84
C LEU A 55 0.52 -6.44 4.78
N ASP A 56 1.44 -6.60 3.84
CA ASP A 56 2.05 -7.88 3.52
C ASP A 56 3.42 -8.10 4.18
N ILE A 57 3.83 -9.36 4.31
CA ILE A 57 5.20 -9.78 4.62
C ILE A 57 5.91 -10.03 3.30
N ILE A 58 7.04 -9.36 3.08
CA ILE A 58 7.78 -9.49 1.82
C ILE A 58 8.95 -10.44 2.04
N GLY A 59 8.89 -11.63 1.46
CA GLY A 59 10.00 -12.58 1.54
C GLY A 59 11.28 -12.07 0.86
N PRO A 60 12.43 -12.72 1.08
CA PRO A 60 13.68 -12.38 0.43
C PRO A 60 13.54 -12.42 -1.10
N TYR A 61 14.00 -11.37 -1.78
CA TYR A 61 14.00 -11.29 -3.26
C TYR A 61 12.60 -11.39 -3.89
N GLN A 62 11.56 -10.97 -3.17
CA GLN A 62 10.16 -11.01 -3.61
C GLN A 62 9.55 -9.62 -3.69
N GLY A 63 8.45 -9.50 -4.43
CA GLY A 63 7.54 -8.37 -4.38
C GLY A 63 6.24 -8.75 -3.67
N GLY A 64 5.54 -7.76 -3.14
CA GLY A 64 4.26 -7.94 -2.47
C GLY A 64 3.75 -6.60 -1.94
N GLY A 65 2.79 -6.65 -1.02
CA GLY A 65 2.13 -5.47 -0.49
C GLY A 65 0.64 -5.50 -0.72
N GLY A 66 0.11 -4.50 -1.41
CA GLY A 66 -1.33 -4.32 -1.58
C GLY A 66 -1.98 -3.53 -0.44
N GLY A 67 -1.18 -2.82 0.36
CA GLY A 67 -1.69 -1.81 1.29
C GLY A 67 -2.55 -0.80 0.53
N CYS A 68 -3.84 -0.69 0.86
CA CYS A 68 -4.70 0.26 0.17
C CYS A 68 -4.35 1.69 0.55
N CYS A 69 -4.81 2.61 -0.29
CA CYS A 69 -5.13 3.96 0.14
C CYS A 69 -3.92 4.85 0.47
N TYR A 70 -2.72 4.51 -0.01
CA TYR A 70 -1.62 5.48 -0.08
C TYR A 70 -1.87 6.38 -1.28
N ILE A 71 -2.27 7.64 -1.07
CA ILE A 71 -2.55 8.58 -2.17
C ILE A 71 -1.36 9.52 -2.29
N ALA A 72 -0.52 9.29 -3.30
CA ALA A 72 0.49 10.26 -3.68
C ALA A 72 -0.19 11.58 -4.09
N PRO A 73 0.33 12.74 -3.68
CA PRO A 73 -0.23 14.02 -4.12
C PRO A 73 -0.23 14.16 -5.64
N SER A 74 -1.21 14.87 -6.20
CA SER A 74 -1.38 14.97 -7.66
C SER A 74 -0.21 15.62 -8.41
N ARG A 75 0.63 16.39 -7.71
CA ARG A 75 1.86 16.98 -8.24
C ARG A 75 2.98 16.82 -7.25
N TRP A 76 4.15 16.45 -7.76
CA TRP A 76 5.36 16.43 -6.97
C TRP A 76 5.87 17.87 -6.76
N LYS A 77 6.51 18.11 -5.61
CA LYS A 77 7.19 19.36 -5.25
C LYS A 77 8.60 19.06 -4.74
N PRO A 78 9.59 19.94 -5.02
CA PRO A 78 10.91 19.83 -4.41
C PRO A 78 10.85 19.72 -2.90
N GLY A 79 11.61 18.77 -2.34
CA GLY A 79 11.67 18.51 -0.90
C GLY A 79 10.60 17.57 -0.37
N MET A 80 9.75 16.97 -1.21
CA MET A 80 8.86 15.90 -0.75
C MET A 80 9.66 14.68 -0.29
N THR A 81 9.32 14.20 0.90
CA THR A 81 9.92 13.01 1.53
C THR A 81 8.83 12.11 2.09
N VAL A 82 9.16 10.85 2.25
CA VAL A 82 8.35 9.89 3.03
C VAL A 82 9.20 9.26 4.11
N ARG A 83 8.59 8.91 5.24
CA ARG A 83 9.22 8.08 6.27
C ARG A 83 8.76 6.64 6.12
N VAL A 84 9.72 5.74 5.97
CA VAL A 84 9.49 4.31 5.92
C VAL A 84 9.94 3.69 7.23
N ASP A 85 9.07 2.89 7.84
CA ASP A 85 9.41 2.02 8.96
C ASP A 85 9.28 0.58 8.51
N TRP A 86 10.20 -0.29 8.93
CA TRP A 86 10.13 -1.71 8.62
C TRP A 86 10.82 -2.60 9.65
N GLU A 87 10.39 -3.86 9.69
CA GLU A 87 11.03 -4.90 10.50
C GLU A 87 11.67 -5.94 9.58
N THR A 88 12.97 -6.20 9.74
CA THR A 88 13.63 -7.35 9.09
C THR A 88 13.72 -8.53 10.05
N GLY A 89 13.78 -9.75 9.53
CA GLY A 89 14.12 -10.96 10.30
C GLY A 89 13.71 -12.26 9.60
N VAL A 90 13.77 -13.36 10.35
CA VAL A 90 13.21 -14.65 9.90
C VAL A 90 11.68 -14.59 9.95
N ALA A 91 11.04 -14.92 8.83
CA ALA A 91 9.58 -15.07 8.70
C ALA A 91 9.13 -16.53 8.51
N TYR A 92 10.06 -17.47 8.45
CA TYR A 92 9.79 -18.89 8.21
C TYR A 92 9.69 -19.68 9.51
N SER A 93 8.99 -20.81 9.45
CA SER A 93 8.79 -21.73 10.57
C SER A 93 9.86 -22.81 10.68
N ASP A 94 11.07 -22.55 10.17
CA ASP A 94 12.19 -23.48 10.27
C ASP A 94 12.47 -23.82 11.74
N ASP A 95 12.80 -25.08 12.01
CA ASP A 95 13.03 -25.63 13.35
C ASP A 95 11.82 -25.51 14.32
N PHE A 96 10.60 -25.22 13.83
CA PHE A 96 9.44 -25.09 14.69
C PHE A 96 9.14 -26.40 15.44
N PRO A 97 9.21 -26.44 16.79
CA PRO A 97 9.14 -27.69 17.56
C PRO A 97 7.71 -28.19 17.78
N GLY A 98 6.70 -27.56 17.17
CA GLY A 98 5.30 -27.75 17.52
C GLY A 98 4.93 -27.06 18.84
N PHE A 99 3.69 -27.27 19.27
CA PHE A 99 3.14 -26.62 20.47
C PHE A 99 3.09 -27.53 21.72
N ALA A 100 3.41 -28.82 21.58
CA ALA A 100 3.29 -29.80 22.67
C ALA A 100 4.28 -29.55 23.81
N ASP A 101 5.52 -29.17 23.48
CA ASP A 101 6.58 -28.85 24.44
C ASP A 101 6.70 -27.33 24.59
N ARG A 102 6.07 -26.77 25.63
CA ARG A 102 6.05 -25.32 25.88
C ARG A 102 7.46 -24.73 26.07
N PRO A 103 8.35 -25.31 26.90
CA PRO A 103 9.73 -24.84 27.00
C PRO A 103 10.45 -24.74 25.65
N LYS A 104 10.37 -25.78 24.80
CA LYS A 104 10.99 -25.73 23.46
C LYS A 104 10.36 -24.68 22.55
N TYR A 105 9.03 -24.56 22.57
CA TYR A 105 8.32 -23.52 21.83
C TYR A 105 8.80 -22.11 22.20
N PHE A 106 8.91 -21.82 23.50
CA PHE A 106 9.36 -20.50 23.96
C PHE A 106 10.83 -20.23 23.61
N ALA A 107 11.71 -21.23 23.73
CA ALA A 107 13.10 -21.10 23.32
C ALA A 107 13.23 -20.81 21.81
N TRP A 108 12.49 -21.54 20.97
CA TRP A 108 12.41 -21.29 19.53
C TRP A 108 11.89 -19.88 19.23
N LYS A 109 10.78 -19.46 19.86
CA LYS A 109 10.19 -18.13 19.68
C LYS A 109 11.16 -17.02 20.07
N GLN A 110 11.90 -17.17 21.16
CA GLN A 110 12.94 -16.23 21.58
C GLN A 110 14.06 -16.14 20.54
N LYS A 111 14.55 -17.28 20.03
CA LYS A 111 15.58 -17.33 18.98
C LYS A 111 15.12 -16.63 17.69
N VAL A 112 13.86 -16.81 17.27
CA VAL A 112 13.30 -16.12 16.10
C VAL A 112 13.19 -14.62 16.36
N ASN A 113 12.64 -14.22 17.51
CA ASN A 113 12.49 -12.80 17.84
C ASN A 113 13.83 -12.07 17.99
N ALA A 114 14.88 -12.74 18.47
CA ALA A 114 16.21 -12.15 18.62
C ALA A 114 16.87 -11.77 17.28
N GLN A 115 16.38 -12.31 16.16
CA GLN A 115 16.86 -11.98 14.82
C GLN A 115 16.13 -10.78 14.21
N LYS A 116 15.05 -10.30 14.84
CA LYS A 116 14.28 -9.17 14.32
C LYS A 116 15.00 -7.84 14.54
N ARG A 117 14.93 -6.95 13.55
CA ARG A 117 15.46 -5.59 13.64
C ARG A 117 14.42 -4.59 13.17
N GLN A 118 14.23 -3.53 13.95
CA GLN A 118 13.39 -2.40 13.57
C GLN A 118 14.25 -1.34 12.89
N HIS A 119 13.71 -0.77 11.83
CA HIS A 119 14.39 0.24 11.03
C HIS A 119 13.45 1.40 10.74
N SER A 120 14.04 2.57 10.51
CA SER A 120 13.31 3.77 10.12
C SER A 120 14.20 4.66 9.28
N LYS A 121 13.67 5.13 8.14
CA LYS A 121 14.42 6.03 7.25
C LYS A 121 13.48 6.99 6.55
N THR A 122 13.87 8.26 6.51
CA THR A 122 13.22 9.27 5.68
C THR A 122 14.03 9.45 4.41
N LEU A 123 13.37 9.39 3.26
CA LEU A 123 13.99 9.52 1.96
C LEU A 123 13.17 10.41 1.03
N PRO A 124 13.81 11.11 0.07
CA PRO A 124 13.10 11.90 -0.92
C PRO A 124 12.26 11.01 -1.82
N VAL A 125 11.11 11.54 -2.23
CA VAL A 125 10.31 10.95 -3.31
C VAL A 125 10.85 11.52 -4.63
N PRO A 126 11.20 10.69 -5.63
CA PRO A 126 11.61 11.17 -6.95
C PRO A 126 10.51 12.01 -7.63
N ASP A 127 10.91 12.93 -8.50
CA ASP A 127 9.95 13.73 -9.28
C ASP A 127 9.16 12.83 -10.24
N TYR A 128 7.85 12.81 -10.06
CA TYR A 128 6.88 12.09 -10.88
C TYR A 128 5.99 13.01 -11.72
N ASN A 129 6.29 14.31 -11.78
CA ASN A 129 5.54 15.25 -12.61
C ASN A 129 5.60 14.82 -14.09
N GLY A 130 4.44 14.80 -14.75
CA GLY A 130 4.31 14.34 -16.13
C GLY A 130 4.32 12.82 -16.30
N GLN A 131 4.38 12.04 -15.22
CA GLN A 131 4.30 10.59 -15.23
C GLN A 131 2.95 10.10 -14.74
N LYS A 132 2.54 8.90 -15.16
CA LYS A 132 1.36 8.23 -14.61
C LYS A 132 1.72 7.65 -13.23
N VAL A 133 0.95 8.01 -12.21
CA VAL A 133 1.12 7.52 -10.84
C VAL A 133 0.05 6.49 -10.51
N CYS A 134 0.47 5.31 -10.04
CA CYS A 134 -0.44 4.24 -9.60
C CYS A 134 -0.41 3.98 -8.10
N GLY A 135 0.64 4.41 -7.41
CA GLY A 135 0.92 3.96 -6.06
C GLY A 135 2.26 4.48 -5.55
N LEU A 136 2.74 3.86 -4.48
CA LEU A 136 4.13 3.95 -4.05
C LEU A 136 4.66 2.54 -3.88
N THR A 137 5.82 2.28 -4.46
CA THR A 137 6.55 1.03 -4.24
C THR A 137 7.82 1.33 -3.45
N VAL A 138 7.99 0.65 -2.32
CA VAL A 138 9.22 0.71 -1.51
C VAL A 138 10.15 -0.41 -1.95
N HIS A 139 11.35 -0.07 -2.38
CA HIS A 139 12.41 -1.03 -2.65
C HIS A 139 13.33 -1.09 -1.43
N PHE A 140 13.39 -2.25 -0.78
CA PHE A 140 14.33 -2.53 0.31
C PHE A 140 15.63 -3.04 -0.28
N LEU A 141 16.73 -2.32 -0.06
CA LEU A 141 18.03 -2.61 -0.63
C LEU A 141 19.00 -3.15 0.44
N PRO A 142 20.09 -3.83 0.04
CA PRO A 142 21.15 -4.21 0.96
C PRO A 142 21.68 -3.01 1.77
N CYS A 143 22.21 -3.28 2.96
CA CYS A 143 22.75 -2.26 3.88
C CYS A 143 21.69 -1.29 4.44
N ASP A 144 20.44 -1.74 4.59
CA ASP A 144 19.32 -0.94 5.12
C ASP A 144 19.07 0.35 4.31
N GLU A 145 19.34 0.28 3.01
CA GLU A 145 19.08 1.32 2.04
C GLU A 145 17.68 1.19 1.45
N LEU A 146 17.11 2.31 0.99
CA LEU A 146 15.77 2.37 0.44
C LEU A 146 15.75 3.16 -0.87
N GLN A 147 14.85 2.76 -1.75
CA GLN A 147 14.39 3.57 -2.88
C GLN A 147 12.87 3.54 -2.92
N VAL A 148 12.25 4.65 -3.33
CA VAL A 148 10.81 4.71 -3.59
C VAL A 148 10.53 5.06 -5.04
N THR A 149 9.50 4.45 -5.59
CA THR A 149 8.99 4.73 -6.94
C THR A 149 7.48 4.90 -6.90
N THR A 150 6.90 5.60 -7.88
CA THR A 150 5.46 5.91 -7.95
C THR A 150 4.81 5.45 -9.24
N SER A 151 5.57 4.77 -10.10
CA SER A 151 5.14 4.37 -11.44
C SER A 151 4.14 3.20 -11.37
N CYS A 152 3.30 3.14 -12.39
CA CYS A 152 2.72 1.88 -12.87
C CYS A 152 3.81 1.11 -13.64
#